data_AF-A0A974TLS8-F1
#
_entry.id   AF-A0A974TLS8-F1
#
_cell.length_a   1.000
_cell.length_b   1.000
_cell.length_c   1.000
_cell.angle_alpha   90.00
_cell.angle_beta   90.00
_cell.angle_gamma   90.00
#
_symmetry.space_group_name_H-M   'P 1'
#
loop_
_entity.id
_entity.type
_entity.pdbx_description
1 polymer ?
#
loop_
_entity_poly.entity_id
_entity_poly.type
_entity_poly.pdbx_seq_one_letter_code
_entity_poly.pdbx_strand_id
1 'polypeptide(L)'
;MKFSDFSNKNRIKFLKIIIQQRTSPELAFADLKELGMRPAEDLSLPENIKWMEEHFKAMDFRGNKMHASVFLKDESIHEYLEVYSMQAVASFSYVDCEGECEIVCEFPDLIAKQRRDAELIVSVDKVRLDKADDSVRVSNIKERILEVINRDKLSAYRDLAATNA
;
A
#
# COMPACT_ATOMS: atom_id res chain seq x y z
N MET A 1 13.16 -2.22 4.55
CA MET A 1 12.04 -3.11 4.92
C MET A 1 11.78 -3.96 3.71
N LYS A 2 12.11 -5.23 3.81
CA LYS A 2 12.11 -6.18 2.69
C LYS A 2 10.80 -6.94 2.62
N PHE A 3 10.47 -7.42 1.44
CA PHE A 3 9.29 -8.25 1.23
C PHE A 3 9.30 -9.51 2.13
N SER A 4 10.48 -10.11 2.32
CA SER A 4 10.74 -11.25 3.20
C SER A 4 10.63 -10.95 4.71
N ASP A 5 10.57 -9.68 5.12
CA ASP A 5 10.43 -9.33 6.55
C ASP A 5 9.00 -9.58 7.06
N PHE A 6 8.06 -9.92 6.18
CA PHE A 6 6.64 -10.07 6.49
C PHE A 6 6.11 -11.45 6.07
N SER A 7 5.26 -12.04 6.92
CA SER A 7 4.28 -13.04 6.46
C SER A 7 3.25 -12.37 5.55
N ASN A 8 2.55 -13.13 4.71
CA ASN A 8 1.52 -12.59 3.81
C ASN A 8 0.44 -11.79 4.58
N LYS A 9 -0.05 -12.35 5.70
CA LYS A 9 -1.00 -11.68 6.61
C LYS A 9 -0.43 -10.36 7.17
N ASN A 10 0.79 -10.38 7.68
CA ASN A 10 1.42 -9.18 8.26
C ASN A 10 1.72 -8.13 7.20
N ARG A 11 2.05 -8.53 5.96
CA ARG A 11 2.29 -7.60 4.85
C ARG A 11 1.03 -6.82 4.49
N ILE A 12 -0.11 -7.51 4.37
CA ILE A 12 -1.41 -6.88 4.12
C ILE A 12 -1.76 -5.91 5.25
N LYS A 13 -1.63 -6.35 6.50
CA LYS A 13 -1.88 -5.51 7.68
C LYS A 13 -0.98 -4.26 7.69
N PHE A 14 0.30 -4.44 7.42
CA PHE A 14 1.29 -3.35 7.36
C PHE A 14 0.95 -2.31 6.28
N LEU A 15 0.69 -2.75 5.04
CA LEU A 15 0.32 -1.85 3.94
C LEU A 15 -1.00 -1.11 4.22
N LYS A 16 -1.99 -1.79 4.84
CA LYS A 16 -3.23 -1.14 5.29
C LYS A 16 -2.99 -0.07 6.36
N ILE A 17 -2.09 -0.32 7.31
CA ILE A 17 -1.76 0.70 8.32
C ILE A 17 -1.15 1.93 7.64
N ILE A 18 -0.20 1.71 6.74
CA ILE A 18 0.48 2.79 6.04
C ILE A 18 -0.44 3.56 5.12
N ILE A 19 -1.45 2.95 4.51
CA ILE A 19 -2.29 3.63 3.50
C ILE A 19 -3.65 4.07 4.04
N GLN A 20 -4.30 3.29 4.90
CA GLN A 20 -5.69 3.48 5.33
C GLN A 20 -5.83 3.93 6.78
N GLN A 21 -4.99 3.44 7.68
CA GLN A 21 -5.18 3.59 9.14
C GLN A 21 -4.10 4.49 9.76
N ARG A 22 -3.80 5.61 9.08
CA ARG A 22 -2.83 6.59 9.58
C ARG A 22 -3.39 7.34 10.79
N THR A 23 -2.49 7.76 11.65
CA THR A 23 -2.81 8.54 12.85
C THR A 23 -2.79 10.06 12.60
N SER A 24 -2.30 10.47 11.43
CA SER A 24 -2.05 11.86 11.07
C SER A 24 -3.31 12.54 10.52
N PRO A 25 -3.84 13.60 11.15
CA PRO A 25 -5.06 14.27 10.68
C PRO A 25 -4.87 15.00 9.34
N GLU A 26 -3.64 15.31 8.96
CA GLU A 26 -3.31 16.07 7.75
C GLU A 26 -3.41 15.24 6.48
N LEU A 27 -3.56 13.91 6.57
CA LEU A 27 -3.52 13.01 5.43
C LEU A 27 -4.55 11.89 5.57
N ALA A 28 -5.71 12.06 4.96
CA ALA A 28 -6.83 11.13 5.06
C ALA A 28 -6.90 10.21 3.85
N PHE A 29 -7.12 8.92 4.09
CA PHE A 29 -7.40 7.95 3.02
C PHE A 29 -8.76 8.25 2.38
N ALA A 30 -8.80 8.28 1.05
CA ALA A 30 -10.03 8.48 0.29
C ALA A 30 -10.47 7.20 -0.44
N ASP A 31 -9.58 6.58 -1.22
CA ASP A 31 -9.96 5.45 -2.08
C ASP A 31 -8.76 4.55 -2.41
N LEU A 32 -9.00 3.25 -2.62
CA LEU A 32 -8.01 2.31 -3.12
C LEU A 32 -8.08 2.28 -4.65
N LYS A 33 -6.98 2.62 -5.32
CA LYS A 33 -6.92 2.69 -6.79
C LYS A 33 -6.36 1.44 -7.42
N GLU A 34 -5.28 0.91 -6.87
CA GLU A 34 -4.60 -0.26 -7.39
C GLU A 34 -4.19 -1.21 -6.28
N LEU A 35 -4.34 -2.51 -6.53
CA LEU A 35 -3.81 -3.57 -5.68
C LEU A 35 -3.10 -4.58 -6.57
N GLY A 36 -1.79 -4.68 -6.41
CA GLY A 36 -0.94 -5.68 -7.05
C GLY A 36 -0.73 -6.87 -6.12
N MET A 37 -1.18 -8.04 -6.54
CA MET A 37 -1.00 -9.29 -5.79
C MET A 37 -0.86 -10.52 -6.68
N ARG A 38 -0.32 -11.59 -6.11
CA ARG A 38 -0.25 -12.91 -6.74
C ARG A 38 -0.55 -14.02 -5.72
N PRO A 39 -0.98 -15.21 -6.16
CA PRO A 39 -1.03 -16.39 -5.29
C PRO A 39 0.33 -16.67 -4.65
N ALA A 40 0.32 -17.14 -3.40
CA ALA A 40 1.52 -17.72 -2.78
C ALA A 40 1.92 -19.00 -3.53
N GLU A 41 3.21 -19.16 -3.83
CA GLU A 41 3.71 -20.26 -4.67
C GLU A 41 3.57 -21.64 -4.00
N ASP A 42 3.61 -21.69 -2.65
CA ASP A 42 3.71 -22.93 -1.88
C ASP A 42 2.39 -23.37 -1.22
N LEU A 43 1.27 -22.70 -1.51
CA LEU A 43 -0.02 -22.96 -0.87
C LEU A 43 -1.12 -23.21 -1.90
N SER A 44 -1.89 -24.28 -1.71
CA SER A 44 -3.10 -24.52 -2.50
C SER A 44 -4.15 -23.46 -2.15
N LEU A 45 -4.74 -22.84 -3.18
CA LEU A 45 -5.73 -21.80 -2.95
C LEU A 45 -7.08 -22.40 -2.50
N PRO A 46 -7.78 -21.77 -1.55
CA PRO A 46 -9.14 -22.17 -1.21
C PRO A 46 -10.09 -21.89 -2.38
N GLU A 47 -11.20 -22.64 -2.44
CA GLU A 47 -12.09 -22.69 -3.61
C GLU A 47 -12.62 -21.32 -4.05
N ASN A 48 -12.84 -20.41 -3.10
CA ASN A 48 -13.31 -19.03 -3.35
C ASN A 48 -12.30 -18.15 -4.11
N ILE A 49 -11.01 -18.49 -4.10
CA ILE A 49 -9.95 -17.78 -4.85
C ILE A 49 -9.13 -18.69 -5.76
N LYS A 50 -9.51 -19.96 -5.91
CA LYS A 50 -8.81 -20.95 -6.73
C LYS A 50 -8.69 -20.57 -8.20
N TRP A 51 -9.66 -19.82 -8.72
CA TRP A 51 -9.62 -19.23 -10.06
C TRP A 51 -8.38 -18.34 -10.30
N MET A 52 -7.71 -17.86 -9.25
CA MET A 52 -6.47 -17.09 -9.37
C MET A 52 -5.28 -17.97 -9.81
N GLU A 53 -5.31 -19.28 -9.57
CA GLU A 53 -4.30 -20.22 -10.08
C GLU A 53 -4.24 -20.14 -11.61
N GLU A 54 -5.37 -20.00 -12.31
CA GLU A 54 -5.40 -19.89 -13.78
C GLU A 54 -4.75 -18.59 -14.31
N HIS A 55 -4.50 -17.61 -13.44
CA HIS A 55 -4.04 -16.25 -13.80
C HIS A 55 -2.58 -15.95 -13.34
N PHE A 56 -1.83 -16.99 -12.95
CA PHE A 56 -0.43 -17.16 -12.46
C PHE A 56 0.63 -16.01 -12.46
N LYS A 57 0.47 -14.87 -13.11
CA LYS A 57 1.61 -13.97 -13.39
C LYS A 57 1.72 -12.73 -12.51
N ALA A 58 0.61 -12.13 -12.14
CA ALA A 58 0.49 -10.91 -11.34
C ALA A 58 -0.91 -10.36 -11.63
N MET A 59 -1.66 -9.98 -10.61
CA MET A 59 -2.95 -9.35 -10.77
C MET A 59 -2.89 -7.94 -10.23
N ASP A 60 -2.99 -6.96 -11.13
CA ASP A 60 -3.16 -5.56 -10.79
C ASP A 60 -4.63 -5.17 -10.95
N PHE A 61 -5.33 -5.04 -9.83
CA PHE A 61 -6.73 -4.61 -9.82
C PHE A 61 -6.81 -3.10 -9.83
N ARG A 62 -7.33 -2.49 -10.91
CA ARG A 62 -7.48 -1.03 -11.06
C ARG A 62 -8.94 -0.55 -10.99
N GLY A 63 -9.18 0.54 -10.26
CA GLY A 63 -10.42 1.34 -10.29
C GLY A 63 -11.65 0.71 -9.60
N ASN A 64 -12.85 1.24 -9.91
CA ASN A 64 -14.17 0.90 -9.33
C ASN A 64 -14.61 -0.58 -9.51
N LYS A 65 -13.71 -1.47 -9.96
CA LYS A 65 -13.92 -2.90 -9.86
C LYS A 65 -13.91 -3.26 -8.37
N MET A 66 -15.13 -3.33 -7.83
CA MET A 66 -15.60 -3.64 -6.48
C MET A 66 -14.87 -4.73 -5.65
N HIS A 67 -13.77 -5.31 -6.12
CA HIS A 67 -13.18 -6.53 -5.59
C HIS A 67 -11.82 -6.33 -4.90
N ALA A 68 -11.02 -5.29 -5.19
CA ALA A 68 -9.71 -5.13 -4.56
C ALA A 68 -9.80 -5.01 -3.02
N SER A 69 -10.82 -4.30 -2.51
CA SER A 69 -11.04 -4.18 -1.07
C SER A 69 -11.48 -5.48 -0.40
N VAL A 70 -12.08 -6.43 -1.14
CA VAL A 70 -12.50 -7.73 -0.60
C VAL A 70 -11.26 -8.52 -0.17
N PHE A 71 -10.21 -8.52 -0.99
CA PHE A 71 -8.95 -9.19 -0.69
C PHE A 71 -8.17 -8.57 0.48
N LEU A 72 -8.50 -7.33 0.86
CA LEU A 72 -7.93 -6.66 2.04
C LEU A 72 -8.80 -6.80 3.30
N LYS A 73 -10.03 -7.28 3.15
CA LYS A 73 -11.02 -7.43 4.24
C LYS A 73 -11.18 -8.87 4.67
N ASP A 74 -11.07 -9.82 3.75
CA ASP A 74 -11.22 -11.24 4.04
C ASP A 74 -9.91 -11.83 4.58
N GLU A 75 -9.78 -11.84 5.91
CA GLU A 75 -8.60 -12.36 6.58
C GLU A 75 -8.35 -13.86 6.34
N SER A 76 -9.39 -14.62 5.93
CA SER A 76 -9.28 -16.05 5.67
C SER A 76 -8.38 -16.35 4.46
N ILE A 77 -8.29 -15.42 3.51
CA ILE A 77 -7.49 -15.59 2.30
C ILE A 77 -6.13 -14.90 2.36
N HIS A 78 -5.86 -14.08 3.38
CA HIS A 78 -4.65 -13.26 3.46
C HIS A 78 -3.34 -14.06 3.51
N GLU A 79 -3.35 -15.32 3.97
CA GLU A 79 -2.13 -16.15 3.95
C GLU A 79 -1.77 -16.65 2.56
N TYR A 80 -2.74 -16.73 1.66
CA TYR A 80 -2.57 -17.24 0.30
C TYR A 80 -2.20 -16.14 -0.72
N LEU A 81 -2.11 -14.89 -0.28
CA LEU A 81 -1.95 -13.73 -1.16
C LEU A 81 -0.64 -12.99 -0.89
N GLU A 82 0.20 -12.91 -1.91
CA GLU A 82 1.40 -12.10 -1.93
C GLU A 82 1.09 -10.72 -2.50
N VAL A 83 0.66 -9.79 -1.64
CA VAL A 83 0.46 -8.38 -2.02
C VAL A 83 1.81 -7.69 -2.17
N TYR A 84 2.11 -7.20 -3.37
CA TYR A 84 3.39 -6.57 -3.72
C TYR A 84 3.25 -5.09 -4.08
N SER A 85 2.04 -4.59 -4.33
CA SER A 85 1.80 -3.17 -4.59
C SER A 85 0.42 -2.75 -4.08
N MET A 86 0.33 -1.52 -3.55
CA MET A 86 -0.92 -0.89 -3.16
C MET A 86 -0.85 0.60 -3.48
N GLN A 87 -1.85 1.09 -4.21
CA GLN A 87 -2.00 2.49 -4.57
C GLN A 87 -3.33 3.02 -4.09
N ALA A 88 -3.30 4.19 -3.47
CA ALA A 88 -4.49 4.84 -2.94
C ALA A 88 -4.48 6.34 -3.18
N VAL A 89 -5.69 6.92 -3.26
CA VAL A 89 -5.87 8.36 -3.16
C VAL A 89 -5.96 8.73 -1.69
N ALA A 90 -5.23 9.78 -1.33
CA ALA A 90 -5.35 10.45 -0.06
C ALA A 90 -5.60 11.94 -0.28
N SER A 91 -6.46 12.52 0.54
CA SER A 91 -6.58 13.98 0.66
C SER A 91 -5.60 14.48 1.70
N PHE A 92 -5.02 15.65 1.45
CA PHE A 92 -4.17 16.34 2.40
C PHE A 92 -4.67 17.74 2.69
N SER A 93 -4.46 18.19 3.93
CA SER A 93 -4.81 19.54 4.37
C SER A 93 -3.72 20.06 5.31
N TYR A 94 -2.97 21.04 4.82
CA TYR A 94 -1.99 21.81 5.55
C TYR A 94 -2.43 23.28 5.60
N VAL A 95 -1.77 24.07 6.45
CA VAL A 95 -2.12 25.49 6.64
C VAL A 95 -2.00 26.30 5.34
N ASP A 96 -1.01 25.98 4.50
CA ASP A 96 -0.65 26.69 3.27
C ASP A 96 -1.15 26.02 1.98
N CYS A 97 -1.71 24.80 2.07
CA CYS A 97 -2.21 24.06 0.92
C CYS A 97 -3.16 22.91 1.28
N GLU A 98 -4.10 22.62 0.38
CA GLU A 98 -4.98 21.44 0.45
C GLU A 98 -5.17 20.82 -0.93
N GLY A 99 -5.45 19.52 -0.97
CA GLY A 99 -5.72 18.82 -2.22
C GLY A 99 -5.69 17.31 -2.07
N GLU A 100 -5.39 16.62 -3.17
CA GLU A 100 -5.33 15.17 -3.25
C GLU A 100 -4.01 14.70 -3.84
N CYS A 101 -3.55 13.53 -3.43
CA CYS A 101 -2.41 12.85 -4.04
C CYS A 101 -2.66 11.36 -4.13
N GLU A 102 -1.90 10.69 -4.99
CA GLU A 102 -1.80 9.23 -5.00
C GLU A 102 -0.57 8.80 -4.21
N ILE A 103 -0.75 7.78 -3.37
CA ILE A 103 0.34 7.18 -2.60
C ILE A 103 0.50 5.76 -3.10
N VAL A 104 1.72 5.41 -3.51
CA VAL A 104 2.07 4.08 -4.01
C VAL A 104 3.05 3.45 -3.04
N CYS A 105 2.74 2.23 -2.59
CA CYS A 105 3.63 1.38 -1.81
C CYS A 105 3.88 0.11 -2.61
N GLU A 106 5.12 -0.16 -3.00
CA GLU A 106 5.42 -1.31 -3.84
C GLU A 106 6.79 -1.96 -3.57
N PHE A 107 6.89 -3.24 -3.95
CA PHE A 107 8.13 -4.02 -3.96
C PHE A 107 8.54 -4.28 -5.42
N PRO A 108 9.13 -3.31 -6.12
CA PRO A 108 9.27 -3.37 -7.58
C PRO A 108 10.18 -4.52 -8.03
N ASP A 109 11.24 -4.78 -7.26
CA ASP A 109 12.19 -5.85 -7.54
C ASP A 109 11.63 -7.26 -7.30
N LEU A 110 10.48 -7.39 -6.61
CA LEU A 110 9.83 -8.69 -6.44
C LEU A 110 9.33 -9.20 -7.80
N ILE A 111 8.62 -8.36 -8.54
CA ILE A 111 8.06 -8.74 -9.85
C ILE A 111 9.12 -8.64 -10.94
N ALA A 112 9.86 -7.52 -10.98
CA ALA A 112 10.83 -7.26 -12.05
C ALA A 112 12.05 -8.20 -12.01
N LYS A 113 12.46 -8.65 -10.82
CA LYS A 113 13.69 -9.44 -10.62
C LYS A 113 13.49 -10.73 -9.83
N GLN A 114 12.25 -11.08 -9.45
CA GLN A 114 11.95 -12.27 -8.65
C GLN A 114 12.73 -12.32 -7.32
N ARG A 115 13.00 -11.15 -6.72
CA ARG A 115 13.77 -11.03 -5.48
C ARG A 115 12.87 -11.01 -4.25
N ARG A 116 12.94 -12.05 -3.42
CA ARG A 116 12.23 -12.10 -2.13
C ARG A 116 12.72 -11.06 -1.12
N ASP A 117 13.94 -10.56 -1.30
CA ASP A 117 14.52 -9.49 -0.49
C ASP A 117 14.32 -8.10 -1.10
N ALA A 118 13.38 -7.96 -2.05
CA ALA A 118 12.99 -6.67 -2.62
C ALA A 118 12.61 -5.68 -1.50
N GLU A 119 13.14 -4.45 -1.61
CA GLU A 119 12.85 -3.37 -0.66
C GLU A 119 11.52 -2.71 -0.99
N LEU A 120 10.81 -2.29 0.06
CA LEU A 120 9.62 -1.47 -0.06
C LEU A 120 10.00 -0.06 -0.51
N ILE A 121 9.41 0.38 -1.60
CA ILE A 121 9.44 1.76 -2.08
C ILE A 121 8.09 2.41 -1.82
N VAL A 122 8.13 3.66 -1.35
CA VAL A 122 6.93 4.48 -1.17
C VAL A 122 7.11 5.79 -1.94
N SER A 123 6.14 6.12 -2.80
CA SER A 123 6.12 7.37 -3.57
C SER A 123 4.80 8.13 -3.35
N VAL A 124 4.87 9.43 -3.63
CA VAL A 124 3.72 10.33 -3.70
C VAL A 124 3.64 10.85 -5.13
N ASP A 125 2.57 10.48 -5.81
CA ASP A 125 2.32 10.74 -7.21
C ASP A 125 1.03 11.56 -7.39
N LYS A 126 0.84 12.07 -8.61
CA LYS A 126 -0.36 12.83 -9.04
C LYS A 126 -0.93 13.80 -7.98
N VAL A 127 -0.08 14.68 -7.46
CA VAL A 127 -0.52 15.74 -6.52
C VAL A 127 -1.39 16.75 -7.28
N ARG A 128 -2.65 16.88 -6.89
CA ARG A 128 -3.59 17.91 -7.33
C ARG A 128 -3.83 18.87 -6.16
N LEU A 129 -3.69 20.16 -6.42
CA LEU A 129 -3.97 21.20 -5.44
C LEU A 129 -5.35 21.77 -5.68
N ASP A 130 -6.15 21.82 -4.62
CA ASP A 130 -7.46 22.45 -4.64
C ASP A 130 -7.36 23.89 -4.07
N LYS A 131 -6.47 24.12 -3.09
CA LYS A 131 -5.99 25.46 -2.70
C LYS A 131 -4.50 25.43 -2.35
N ALA A 132 -3.78 26.49 -2.69
CA ALA A 132 -2.38 26.65 -2.34
C ALA A 132 -1.98 28.13 -2.33
N ASP A 133 -1.10 28.50 -1.42
CA ASP A 133 -0.38 29.78 -1.49
C ASP A 133 0.59 29.79 -2.69
N ASP A 134 0.83 30.96 -3.28
CA ASP A 134 1.67 31.14 -4.49
C ASP A 134 3.11 30.61 -4.35
N SER A 135 3.60 30.49 -3.11
CA SER A 135 4.96 30.04 -2.82
C SER A 135 5.11 28.51 -2.69
N VAL A 136 4.00 27.77 -2.62
CA VAL A 136 3.99 26.34 -2.37
C VAL A 136 4.37 25.58 -3.64
N ARG A 137 5.40 24.74 -3.54
CA ARG A 137 5.81 23.85 -4.62
C ARG A 137 5.33 22.42 -4.35
N VAL A 138 4.93 21.73 -5.42
CA VAL A 138 4.53 20.31 -5.37
C VAL A 138 5.63 19.43 -4.77
N SER A 139 6.91 19.73 -4.99
CA SER A 139 8.04 19.01 -4.37
C SER A 139 7.98 19.06 -2.85
N ASN A 140 7.71 20.24 -2.29
CA ASN A 140 7.66 20.45 -0.84
C ASN A 140 6.46 19.70 -0.23
N ILE A 141 5.33 19.66 -0.94
CA ILE A 141 4.15 18.88 -0.54
C ILE A 141 4.48 17.38 -0.51
N LYS A 142 5.13 16.87 -1.56
CA LYS A 142 5.56 15.46 -1.62
C LYS A 142 6.49 15.11 -0.47
N GLU A 143 7.47 15.97 -0.16
CA GLU A 143 8.40 15.78 0.96
C GLU A 143 7.66 15.71 2.31
N ARG A 144 6.77 16.67 2.60
CA ARG A 144 5.96 16.67 3.84
C ARG A 144 5.11 15.40 3.97
N ILE A 145 4.45 15.00 2.89
CA ILE A 145 3.63 13.78 2.88
C ILE A 145 4.51 12.53 3.09
N LEU A 146 5.68 12.45 2.44
CA LEU A 146 6.62 11.34 2.62
C LEU A 146 7.19 11.27 4.04
N GLU A 147 7.45 12.40 4.70
CA GLU A 147 7.87 12.44 6.10
C GLU A 147 6.83 11.82 7.03
N VAL A 148 5.56 12.20 6.85
CA VAL A 148 4.42 11.63 7.58
C VAL A 148 4.34 10.12 7.35
N ILE A 149 4.39 9.68 6.08
CA ILE A 149 4.33 8.26 5.72
C ILE A 149 5.50 7.49 6.32
N ASN A 150 6.72 8.04 6.28
CA ASN A 150 7.91 7.37 6.80
C ASN A 150 7.85 7.19 8.32
N ARG A 151 7.30 8.17 9.05
CA ARG A 151 7.04 8.04 10.48
C ARG A 151 6.07 6.90 10.77
N ASP A 152 4.93 6.89 10.09
CA ASP A 152 3.87 5.89 10.30
C ASP A 152 4.36 4.48 9.93
N LYS A 153 5.14 4.38 8.85
CA LYS A 153 5.83 3.15 8.40
C LYS A 153 6.73 2.57 9.48
N LEU A 154 7.57 3.39 10.10
CA LEU A 154 8.49 2.94 11.15
C LEU A 154 7.75 2.49 12.41
N SER A 155 6.67 3.17 12.79
CA SER A 155 5.82 2.76 13.92
C SER A 155 5.17 1.41 13.64
N ALA A 156 4.48 1.28 12.50
CA ALA A 156 3.77 0.06 12.11
C ALA A 156 4.70 -1.16 12.05
N TYR A 157 5.92 -0.97 11.54
CA TYR A 157 6.92 -2.05 11.47
C TYR A 157 7.35 -2.52 12.86
N ARG A 158 7.59 -1.59 13.80
CA ARG A 158 7.97 -1.92 15.18
C ARG A 158 6.85 -2.67 15.91
N ASP A 159 5.61 -2.25 15.75
CA ASP A 159 4.47 -2.87 16.41
C ASP A 159 4.25 -4.30 15.92
N LEU A 160 4.39 -4.54 14.62
CA LEU A 160 4.31 -5.89 14.05
C LEU A 160 5.50 -6.77 14.45
N ALA A 161 6.71 -6.21 14.55
CA ALA A 161 7.87 -6.94 15.04
C ALA A 161 7.71 -7.35 16.52
N ALA A 162 7.16 -6.46 17.35
CA ALA A 162 6.89 -6.74 18.77
C ALA A 162 5.76 -7.76 19.00
N THR A 163 4.85 -7.93 18.05
CA THR A 163 3.77 -8.92 18.13
C THR A 163 4.26 -10.35 17.79
N ASN A 164 5.44 -10.49 17.17
CA ASN A 164 6.03 -11.77 16.80
C ASN A 164 7.18 -12.21 17.74
N ALA A 165 7.41 -11.48 18.85
CA ALA A 165 8.42 -11.75 19.87
C ALA A 165 7.75 -12.16 21.18
#